data_AF-A0A517SV86-F1
#
_entry.id   AF-A0A517SV86-F1
#
_cell.length_a   1.000
_cell.length_b   1.000
_cell.length_c   1.000
_cell.angle_alpha   90.00
_cell.angle_beta   90.00
_cell.angle_gamma   90.00
#
_symmetry.space_group_name_H-M   'P 1'
#
loop_
_entity.id
_entity.type
_entity.pdbx_description
1 polymer ?
#
loop_
_entity_poly.entity_id
_entity_poly.type
_entity_poly.pdbx_seq_one_letter_code
_entity_poly.pdbx_strand_id
1 'polypeptide(L)'
;MSKGLFTQGMCVLFDRAVSLEQLRQQLKIFEFVGVQEAGVGEPTQQTLVYQFAPDSAGHLLVTIADTPWVDPIGDPTADPDQFLAWSLGQLGPLAYPGCLERAVEQTWDWPEAESKIAGHTYHVRLLISYLIGSDEDAEEGESLEVGLDDFDSEFSLDTEDDGIDLIPAAYDPLKELQFMMRGISRIMQIPGAVCYFNPGGEVLADESTLRRGLNEAWNLERPPVEMWTNVRIFNLDGPWILMDTVGMGQLDCPDLEAVFHRDQLQPAQVEAFLRSGTGLQIQNAADFSDGDVAEGSAGVVWRAIECEEGLSDPPRETVRWVLNEGPQPPETLLKSKTVTEDYDGFDPDDLGEMPY
;
A
#
# COMPACT_ATOMS: atom_id res chain seq x y z
N MET A 1 -0.07 1.14 -8.88
CA MET A 1 -1.54 1.02 -8.78
C MET A 1 -2.05 2.13 -7.87
N SER A 2 -2.66 3.15 -8.43
CA SER A 2 -3.23 4.28 -7.67
C SER A 2 -4.54 3.88 -6.99
N LYS A 3 -4.98 4.68 -6.02
CA LYS A 3 -6.34 4.57 -5.45
C LYS A 3 -7.38 4.77 -6.57
N GLY A 4 -8.56 4.17 -6.41
CA GLY A 4 -9.63 4.20 -7.41
C GLY A 4 -10.92 3.65 -6.82
N LEU A 5 -11.36 2.48 -7.31
CA LEU A 5 -12.54 1.78 -6.76
C LEU A 5 -12.42 1.51 -5.25
N PHE A 6 -11.20 1.25 -4.79
CA PHE A 6 -10.84 1.09 -3.40
C PHE A 6 -9.78 2.12 -3.00
N THR A 7 -9.91 2.64 -1.79
CA THR A 7 -8.98 3.63 -1.21
C THR A 7 -8.00 3.01 -0.24
N GLN A 8 -8.37 1.89 0.42
CA GLN A 8 -7.51 1.13 1.33
C GLN A 8 -7.77 -0.36 1.23
N GLY A 9 -6.76 -1.15 1.62
CA GLY A 9 -6.84 -2.60 1.66
C GLY A 9 -5.96 -3.21 2.76
N MET A 10 -6.51 -4.17 3.49
CA MET A 10 -5.80 -4.94 4.51
C MET A 10 -6.28 -6.38 4.52
N CYS A 11 -5.47 -7.28 5.08
CA CYS A 11 -5.76 -8.70 5.08
C CYS A 11 -5.44 -9.38 6.41
N VAL A 12 -6.15 -10.47 6.70
CA VAL A 12 -5.76 -11.46 7.71
C VAL A 12 -5.64 -12.82 7.04
N LEU A 13 -4.49 -13.47 7.21
CA LEU A 13 -4.22 -14.80 6.66
C LEU A 13 -4.66 -15.87 7.66
N PHE A 14 -5.14 -17.01 7.16
CA PHE A 14 -5.71 -18.09 7.96
C PHE A 14 -5.19 -19.48 7.54
N ASP A 15 -4.95 -20.35 8.53
CA ASP A 15 -4.51 -21.75 8.32
C ASP A 15 -5.68 -22.73 8.15
N ARG A 16 -6.91 -22.24 8.22
CA ARG A 16 -8.15 -23.01 8.12
C ARG A 16 -9.30 -22.13 7.68
N ALA A 17 -10.39 -22.77 7.26
CA ALA A 17 -11.59 -22.07 6.81
C ALA A 17 -12.17 -21.17 7.90
N VAL A 18 -12.65 -20.00 7.47
CA VAL A 18 -13.40 -19.03 8.27
C VAL A 18 -14.81 -18.92 7.69
N SER A 19 -15.82 -18.83 8.55
CA SER A 19 -17.20 -18.62 8.11
C SER A 19 -17.63 -17.16 8.18
N LEU A 20 -18.60 -16.79 7.34
CA LEU A 20 -19.24 -15.47 7.39
C LEU A 20 -19.89 -15.20 8.77
N GLU A 21 -20.43 -16.24 9.43
CA GLU A 21 -20.98 -16.10 10.77
C GLU A 21 -19.92 -15.68 11.80
N GLN A 22 -18.72 -16.29 11.75
CA GLN A 22 -17.60 -15.92 12.62
C GLN A 22 -17.18 -14.46 12.38
N LEU A 23 -17.08 -14.04 11.11
CA LEU A 23 -16.78 -12.65 10.77
C LEU A 23 -17.86 -11.69 11.28
N ARG A 24 -19.14 -11.97 11.01
CA ARG A 24 -20.26 -11.14 11.49
C ARG A 24 -20.26 -11.00 13.00
N GLN A 25 -19.95 -12.08 13.73
CA GLN A 25 -19.88 -12.05 15.18
C GLN A 25 -18.74 -11.16 15.69
N GLN A 26 -17.56 -11.23 15.07
CA GLN A 26 -16.40 -10.41 15.45
C GLN A 26 -16.57 -8.93 15.08
N LEU A 27 -17.23 -8.67 13.95
CA LEU A 27 -17.44 -7.34 13.39
C LEU A 27 -18.74 -6.67 13.85
N LYS A 28 -19.44 -7.24 14.84
CA LYS A 28 -20.65 -6.64 15.45
C LYS A 28 -20.46 -5.24 16.06
N ILE A 29 -19.21 -4.78 16.15
CA ILE A 29 -18.85 -3.44 16.60
C ILE A 29 -19.11 -2.38 15.53
N PHE A 30 -19.31 -2.80 14.28
CA PHE A 30 -19.65 -1.97 13.14
C PHE A 30 -21.13 -2.13 12.80
N GLU A 31 -21.68 -1.12 12.16
CA GLU A 31 -23.03 -1.16 11.62
C GLU A 31 -23.04 -1.99 10.36
N PHE A 32 -23.79 -3.09 10.39
CA PHE A 32 -23.91 -4.03 9.28
C PHE A 32 -24.99 -3.53 8.32
N VAL A 33 -24.62 -3.36 7.05
CA VAL A 33 -25.51 -2.86 5.99
C VAL A 33 -26.13 -4.03 5.23
N GLY A 34 -25.32 -4.98 4.77
CA GLY A 34 -25.81 -6.06 3.91
C GLY A 34 -24.76 -7.09 3.52
N VAL A 35 -25.16 -7.97 2.60
CA VAL A 35 -24.30 -8.93 1.93
C VAL A 35 -24.46 -8.73 0.43
N GLN A 36 -23.35 -8.62 -0.28
CA GLN A 36 -23.32 -8.57 -1.74
C GLN A 36 -22.78 -9.88 -2.30
N GLU A 37 -23.21 -10.25 -3.51
CA GLU A 37 -22.52 -11.29 -4.25
C GLU A 37 -21.14 -10.79 -4.63
N ALA A 38 -20.14 -11.66 -4.47
CA ALA A 38 -18.77 -11.32 -4.79
C ALA A 38 -18.59 -11.09 -6.30
N GLY A 39 -17.73 -10.15 -6.67
CA GLY A 39 -17.49 -9.79 -8.06
C GLY A 39 -16.85 -10.93 -8.87
N VAL A 40 -16.86 -10.78 -10.19
CA VAL A 40 -16.19 -11.71 -11.11
C VAL A 40 -14.72 -11.86 -10.72
N GLY A 41 -14.25 -13.12 -10.64
CA GLY A 41 -12.87 -13.45 -10.25
C GLY A 41 -12.65 -13.65 -8.74
N GLU A 42 -13.65 -13.41 -7.88
CA GLU A 42 -13.49 -13.65 -6.43
C GLU A 42 -13.74 -15.12 -6.03
N PRO A 43 -12.91 -15.72 -5.14
CA PRO A 43 -13.03 -17.14 -4.78
C PRO A 43 -14.27 -17.49 -3.95
N THR A 44 -14.78 -16.55 -3.14
CA THR A 44 -16.04 -16.75 -2.40
C THR A 44 -17.17 -15.98 -3.03
N GLN A 45 -18.41 -16.39 -2.78
CA GLN A 45 -19.59 -15.82 -3.41
C GLN A 45 -20.19 -14.62 -2.66
N GLN A 46 -19.61 -14.19 -1.53
CA GLN A 46 -20.27 -13.21 -0.66
C GLN A 46 -19.31 -12.25 0.05
N THR A 47 -19.63 -10.96 -0.04
CA THR A 47 -18.94 -9.85 0.62
C THR A 47 -19.85 -9.24 1.68
N LEU A 48 -19.36 -9.13 2.92
CA LEU A 48 -20.08 -8.44 3.99
C LEU A 48 -19.86 -6.94 3.88
N VAL A 49 -20.93 -6.15 3.94
CA VAL A 49 -20.88 -4.69 3.83
C VAL A 49 -21.19 -4.06 5.18
N TYR A 50 -20.33 -3.15 5.61
CA TYR A 50 -20.47 -2.38 6.85
C TYR A 50 -20.39 -0.88 6.56
N GLN A 51 -21.14 -0.08 7.30
CA GLN A 51 -21.14 1.37 7.13
C GLN A 51 -19.80 1.98 7.57
N PHE A 52 -19.25 2.87 6.74
CA PHE A 52 -18.11 3.71 7.06
C PHE A 52 -18.33 5.11 6.50
N ALA A 53 -18.16 6.21 7.25
CA ALA A 53 -18.36 7.57 6.70
C ALA A 53 -19.68 7.74 5.90
N PRO A 54 -20.86 7.57 6.54
CA PRO A 54 -22.16 7.61 5.86
C PRO A 54 -22.42 8.91 5.09
N ASP A 55 -21.89 10.04 5.58
CA ASP A 55 -22.00 11.35 4.92
C ASP A 55 -21.31 11.41 3.54
N SER A 56 -20.49 10.40 3.21
CA SER A 56 -19.77 10.31 1.93
C SER A 56 -20.01 8.96 1.24
N ALA A 57 -21.05 8.21 1.65
CA ALA A 57 -21.38 6.89 1.12
C ALA A 57 -20.23 5.86 1.21
N GLY A 58 -19.36 5.99 2.22
CA GLY A 58 -18.28 5.04 2.43
C GLY A 58 -18.78 3.68 2.96
N HIS A 59 -18.06 2.63 2.60
CA HIS A 59 -18.34 1.28 3.09
C HIS A 59 -17.05 0.53 3.35
N LEU A 60 -17.08 -0.30 4.39
CA LEU A 60 -16.11 -1.36 4.61
C LEU A 60 -16.66 -2.66 4.04
N LEU A 61 -15.95 -3.20 3.07
CA LEU A 61 -16.21 -4.49 2.46
C LEU A 61 -15.31 -5.53 3.11
N VAL A 62 -15.88 -6.67 3.50
CA VAL A 62 -15.15 -7.78 4.10
C VAL A 62 -15.45 -9.07 3.35
N THR A 63 -14.43 -9.59 2.67
CA THR A 63 -14.54 -10.73 1.76
C THR A 63 -13.65 -11.86 2.25
N ILE A 64 -14.17 -13.09 2.23
CA ILE A 64 -13.37 -14.29 2.47
C ILE A 64 -12.79 -14.74 1.14
N ALA A 65 -11.58 -15.29 1.13
CA ALA A 65 -11.05 -16.05 0.04
C ALA A 65 -10.69 -17.44 0.55
N ASP A 66 -11.16 -18.47 -0.15
CA ASP A 66 -10.87 -19.88 0.15
C ASP A 66 -9.59 -20.40 -0.49
N THR A 67 -8.75 -19.46 -0.91
CA THR A 67 -7.42 -19.68 -1.46
C THR A 67 -6.35 -18.96 -0.62
N PRO A 68 -5.10 -19.42 -0.70
CA PRO A 68 -3.97 -18.62 -0.24
C PRO A 68 -3.94 -17.25 -0.93
N TRP A 69 -3.30 -16.28 -0.29
CA TRP A 69 -2.93 -15.02 -0.93
C TRP A 69 -2.15 -15.29 -2.21
N VAL A 70 -2.51 -14.57 -3.26
CA VAL A 70 -1.88 -14.71 -4.57
C VAL A 70 -0.97 -13.52 -4.80
N ASP A 71 0.33 -13.80 -4.81
CA ASP A 71 1.35 -12.75 -4.90
C ASP A 71 1.67 -12.27 -6.32
N PRO A 72 1.63 -13.12 -7.37
CA PRO A 72 1.77 -12.67 -8.74
C PRO A 72 0.54 -11.90 -9.24
N ILE A 73 0.72 -11.10 -10.30
CA ILE A 73 -0.37 -10.40 -11.00
C ILE A 73 -1.29 -11.34 -11.80
N GLY A 74 -0.81 -12.52 -12.18
CA GLY A 74 -1.49 -13.43 -13.12
C GLY A 74 -1.17 -13.07 -14.57
N ASP A 75 -1.15 -14.07 -15.46
CA ASP A 75 -0.98 -13.80 -16.89
C ASP A 75 -2.33 -13.35 -17.51
N PRO A 76 -2.40 -12.23 -18.26
CA PRO A 76 -3.66 -11.75 -18.84
C PRO A 76 -4.37 -12.77 -19.75
N THR A 77 -3.63 -13.75 -20.28
CA THR A 77 -4.16 -14.79 -21.17
C THR A 77 -4.36 -16.11 -20.42
N ALA A 78 -3.43 -16.52 -19.56
CA ALA A 78 -3.50 -17.80 -18.86
C ALA A 78 -4.34 -17.74 -17.58
N ASP A 79 -4.31 -16.61 -16.87
CA ASP A 79 -4.99 -16.36 -15.59
C ASP A 79 -5.78 -15.02 -15.62
N PRO A 80 -6.73 -14.85 -16.58
CA PRO A 80 -7.40 -13.57 -16.82
C PRO A 80 -8.18 -13.04 -15.60
N ASP A 81 -8.78 -13.93 -14.81
CA ASP A 81 -9.54 -13.55 -13.61
C ASP A 81 -8.65 -12.93 -12.54
N GLN A 82 -7.44 -13.47 -12.36
CA GLN A 82 -6.46 -12.95 -11.40
C GLN A 82 -5.91 -11.61 -11.86
N PHE A 83 -5.58 -11.49 -13.15
CA PHE A 83 -5.13 -10.24 -13.74
C PHE A 83 -6.20 -9.14 -13.63
N LEU A 84 -7.47 -9.49 -13.86
CA LEU A 84 -8.60 -8.58 -13.70
C LEU A 84 -8.79 -8.17 -12.24
N ALA A 85 -8.79 -9.13 -11.31
CA ALA A 85 -8.91 -8.85 -9.87
C ALA A 85 -7.81 -7.91 -9.37
N TRP A 86 -6.56 -8.12 -9.81
CA TRP A 86 -5.47 -7.20 -9.52
C TRP A 86 -5.72 -5.83 -10.14
N SER A 87 -6.07 -5.76 -11.43
CA SER A 87 -6.28 -4.50 -12.16
C SER A 87 -7.42 -3.65 -11.59
N LEU A 88 -8.45 -4.30 -11.02
CA LEU A 88 -9.57 -3.64 -10.33
C LEU A 88 -9.26 -3.30 -8.86
N GLY A 89 -8.07 -3.65 -8.35
CA GLY A 89 -7.66 -3.38 -6.97
C GLY A 89 -8.33 -4.27 -5.92
N GLN A 90 -8.88 -5.43 -6.29
CA GLN A 90 -9.57 -6.34 -5.34
C GLN A 90 -8.62 -6.96 -4.30
N LEU A 91 -7.31 -6.94 -4.56
CA LEU A 91 -6.26 -7.28 -3.59
C LEU A 91 -5.90 -6.09 -2.69
N GLY A 92 -6.57 -4.96 -2.85
CA GLY A 92 -6.27 -3.69 -2.18
C GLY A 92 -5.48 -2.75 -3.09
N PRO A 93 -5.69 -1.43 -2.95
CA PRO A 93 -4.84 -0.45 -3.61
C PRO A 93 -3.40 -0.60 -3.11
N LEU A 94 -2.44 -0.32 -3.98
CA LEU A 94 -1.00 -0.43 -3.69
C LEU A 94 -0.51 -1.85 -3.39
N ALA A 95 -1.34 -2.89 -3.56
CA ALA A 95 -0.91 -4.29 -3.52
C ALA A 95 -0.10 -4.65 -4.77
N TYR A 96 1.20 -4.37 -4.75
CA TYR A 96 2.09 -4.70 -5.86
C TYR A 96 2.41 -6.20 -5.90
N PRO A 97 2.62 -6.78 -7.09
CA PRO A 97 3.01 -8.18 -7.20
C PRO A 97 4.27 -8.50 -6.39
N GLY A 98 4.31 -9.65 -5.71
CA GLY A 98 5.41 -10.04 -4.84
C GLY A 98 5.43 -9.36 -3.47
N CYS A 99 4.36 -8.64 -3.09
CA CYS A 99 4.30 -7.91 -1.82
C CYS A 99 4.34 -8.83 -0.60
N LEU A 100 3.77 -10.03 -0.66
CA LEU A 100 3.82 -10.99 0.45
C LEU A 100 5.23 -11.57 0.59
N GLU A 101 5.88 -11.96 -0.51
CA GLU A 101 7.27 -12.42 -0.53
C GLU A 101 8.21 -11.36 0.08
N ARG A 102 8.14 -10.12 -0.40
CA ARG A 102 8.95 -9.02 0.14
C ARG A 102 8.64 -8.74 1.61
N ALA A 103 7.37 -8.78 2.01
CA ALA A 103 7.02 -8.61 3.42
C ALA A 103 7.66 -9.71 4.30
N VAL A 104 7.66 -10.96 3.85
CA VAL A 104 8.31 -12.08 4.56
C VAL A 104 9.82 -11.85 4.69
N GLU A 105 10.50 -11.46 3.60
CA GLU A 105 11.95 -11.20 3.59
C GLU A 105 12.37 -10.08 4.57
N GLN A 106 11.48 -9.11 4.78
CA GLN A 106 11.74 -7.92 5.59
C GLN A 106 11.21 -8.05 7.02
N THR A 107 10.61 -9.19 7.38
CA THR A 107 10.12 -9.47 8.73
C THR A 107 11.19 -10.17 9.57
N TRP A 108 12.16 -9.42 10.10
CA TRP A 108 13.29 -10.00 10.85
C TRP A 108 12.99 -10.30 12.31
N ASP A 109 11.97 -9.67 12.88
CA ASP A 109 11.59 -9.77 14.28
C ASP A 109 10.65 -10.96 14.57
N TRP A 110 10.16 -11.62 13.52
CA TRP A 110 9.33 -12.83 13.59
C TRP A 110 9.98 -13.99 12.79
N PRO A 111 10.92 -14.73 13.38
CA PRO A 111 11.68 -15.78 12.69
C PRO A 111 10.83 -16.90 12.09
N GLU A 112 9.64 -17.17 12.66
CA GLU A 112 8.73 -18.20 12.17
C GLU A 112 7.81 -17.73 11.02
N ALA A 113 7.84 -16.44 10.65
CA ALA A 113 6.93 -15.83 9.68
C ALA A 113 6.82 -16.63 8.38
N GLU A 114 7.95 -16.91 7.73
CA GLU A 114 8.01 -17.67 6.47
C GLU A 114 7.29 -19.02 6.59
N SER A 115 7.61 -19.80 7.63
CA SER A 115 7.03 -21.13 7.82
C SER A 115 5.53 -21.10 8.13
N LYS A 116 5.08 -20.07 8.87
CA LYS A 116 3.68 -19.87 9.26
C LYS A 116 2.85 -19.44 8.07
N ILE A 117 3.38 -18.50 7.29
CA ILE A 117 2.74 -17.95 6.10
C ILE A 117 2.69 -19.02 5.03
N ALA A 118 3.73 -19.82 4.79
CA ALA A 118 3.67 -20.92 3.82
C ALA A 118 2.51 -21.93 4.06
N GLY A 119 1.99 -22.02 5.29
CA GLY A 119 0.87 -22.89 5.65
C GLY A 119 -0.51 -22.26 5.59
N HIS A 120 -0.65 -20.99 5.22
CA HIS A 120 -1.97 -20.35 5.10
C HIS A 120 -2.73 -20.89 3.88
N THR A 121 -4.04 -21.05 4.04
CA THR A 121 -4.93 -21.63 3.01
C THR A 121 -6.13 -20.76 2.71
N TYR A 122 -6.40 -19.77 3.57
CA TYR A 122 -7.50 -18.83 3.45
C TYR A 122 -6.97 -17.44 3.76
N HIS A 123 -7.68 -16.43 3.28
CA HIS A 123 -7.45 -15.06 3.73
C HIS A 123 -8.75 -14.27 3.77
N VAL A 124 -8.81 -13.25 4.61
CA VAL A 124 -9.95 -12.35 4.71
C VAL A 124 -9.46 -10.96 4.35
N ARG A 125 -10.04 -10.37 3.32
CA ARG A 125 -9.72 -9.01 2.85
C ARG A 125 -10.71 -8.01 3.42
N LEU A 126 -10.18 -6.85 3.79
CA LEU A 126 -10.94 -5.67 4.17
C LEU A 126 -10.59 -4.60 3.14
N LEU A 127 -11.60 -4.02 2.50
CA LEU A 127 -11.44 -2.92 1.54
C LEU A 127 -12.36 -1.77 1.92
N ILE A 128 -11.90 -0.53 1.72
CA ILE A 128 -12.78 0.65 1.79
C ILE A 128 -13.11 1.10 0.38
N SER A 129 -14.39 1.34 0.13
CA SER A 129 -14.91 1.92 -1.11
C SER A 129 -15.95 3.00 -0.81
N TYR A 130 -16.06 3.98 -1.70
CA TYR A 130 -17.09 5.02 -1.68
C TYR A 130 -18.13 4.86 -2.79
N LEU A 131 -17.98 3.83 -3.63
CA LEU A 131 -18.84 3.56 -4.78
C LEU A 131 -19.68 2.30 -4.58
N ILE A 132 -19.14 1.34 -3.83
CA ILE A 132 -19.76 0.03 -3.62
C ILE A 132 -20.38 0.01 -2.22
N GLY A 133 -21.66 -0.35 -2.13
CA GLY A 133 -22.36 -0.57 -0.85
C GLY A 133 -23.73 0.08 -0.71
N SER A 134 -24.16 0.92 -1.67
CA SER A 134 -25.48 1.57 -1.64
C SER A 134 -26.54 0.74 -2.37
N ASP A 135 -27.25 -0.13 -1.65
CA ASP A 135 -28.52 -0.73 -2.11
C ASP A 135 -29.74 0.09 -1.64
N GLU A 136 -29.59 1.39 -1.37
CA GLU A 136 -30.73 2.22 -0.95
C GLU A 136 -31.74 2.52 -2.09
N ASP A 137 -31.46 2.07 -3.33
CA ASP A 137 -32.42 2.06 -4.44
C ASP A 137 -32.94 0.64 -4.78
N ALA A 138 -32.93 -0.30 -3.83
CA ALA A 138 -33.57 -1.62 -4.00
C ALA A 138 -35.12 -1.58 -3.84
N GLU A 139 -35.79 -0.48 -4.23
CA GLU A 139 -37.22 -0.48 -4.52
C GLU A 139 -37.44 -0.87 -5.99
N GLU A 140 -37.93 -2.10 -6.20
CA GLU A 140 -38.42 -2.64 -7.47
C GLU A 140 -37.38 -2.84 -8.60
N GLY A 141 -36.56 -3.89 -8.45
CA GLY A 141 -36.31 -4.79 -9.58
C GLY A 141 -35.27 -4.40 -10.62
N GLU A 142 -34.38 -3.46 -10.32
CA GLU A 142 -33.11 -3.31 -11.03
C GLU A 142 -31.98 -3.54 -10.02
N SER A 143 -31.40 -4.74 -10.06
CA SER A 143 -30.06 -4.93 -9.54
C SER A 143 -29.17 -3.89 -10.21
N LEU A 144 -28.45 -3.09 -9.43
CA LEU A 144 -27.21 -2.47 -9.89
C LEU A 144 -26.20 -3.61 -10.13
N GLU A 145 -26.47 -4.41 -11.16
CA GLU A 145 -25.41 -4.97 -11.97
C GLU A 145 -24.67 -3.75 -12.49
N VAL A 146 -23.61 -3.33 -11.77
CA VAL A 146 -22.51 -2.67 -12.44
C VAL A 146 -21.96 -3.76 -13.35
N GLY A 147 -22.59 -3.90 -14.52
CA GLY A 147 -22.19 -4.86 -15.52
C GLY A 147 -20.74 -4.54 -15.84
N LEU A 148 -19.85 -5.48 -15.52
CA LEU A 148 -18.48 -5.46 -16.03
C LEU A 148 -18.48 -5.47 -17.58
N ASP A 149 -19.63 -5.75 -18.19
CA ASP A 149 -19.93 -5.70 -19.61
C ASP A 149 -20.00 -4.26 -20.19
N ASP A 150 -20.24 -3.23 -19.36
CA ASP A 150 -20.21 -1.81 -19.78
C ASP A 150 -18.79 -1.21 -19.74
N PHE A 151 -17.79 -2.00 -19.34
CA PHE A 151 -16.39 -1.58 -19.31
C PHE A 151 -15.72 -1.59 -20.70
N ASP A 152 -16.38 -2.15 -21.71
CA ASP A 152 -15.88 -2.20 -23.08
C ASP A 152 -16.37 -0.98 -23.90
N SER A 153 -15.43 -0.07 -24.17
CA SER A 153 -15.32 0.79 -25.38
C SER A 153 -15.48 2.32 -25.30
N GLU A 154 -15.75 2.94 -24.14
CA GLU A 154 -15.76 4.42 -24.03
C GLU A 154 -14.83 5.04 -22.97
N PHE A 155 -14.05 4.24 -22.24
CA PHE A 155 -13.00 4.77 -21.34
C PHE A 155 -11.75 5.19 -22.14
N SER A 156 -11.91 6.23 -22.96
CA SER A 156 -10.78 6.97 -23.51
C SER A 156 -10.12 7.73 -22.36
N LEU A 157 -8.85 7.43 -22.06
CA LEU A 157 -8.01 8.17 -21.10
C LEU A 157 -7.63 9.58 -21.61
N ASP A 158 -8.43 10.17 -22.51
CA ASP A 158 -8.22 11.51 -23.05
C ASP A 158 -9.24 12.48 -22.45
N THR A 159 -8.76 13.18 -21.42
CA THR A 159 -9.08 14.56 -21.03
C THR A 159 -10.31 15.21 -21.68
N GLU A 160 -11.45 15.19 -20.98
CA GLU A 160 -12.30 16.37 -20.73
C GLU A 160 -13.26 16.06 -19.56
N ASP A 161 -13.24 16.95 -18.58
CA ASP A 161 -13.81 16.96 -17.23
C ASP A 161 -15.35 16.78 -17.16
N ASP A 162 -15.83 15.55 -17.31
CA ASP A 162 -17.16 15.08 -16.83
C ASP A 162 -16.99 13.89 -15.85
N GLY A 163 -15.83 13.79 -15.19
CA GLY A 163 -15.41 12.64 -14.40
C GLY A 163 -16.21 12.45 -13.11
N ILE A 164 -16.69 11.22 -12.86
CA ILE A 164 -17.18 10.84 -11.53
C ILE A 164 -15.98 10.86 -10.58
N ASP A 165 -16.00 11.76 -9.60
CA ASP A 165 -15.04 11.77 -8.49
C ASP A 165 -15.19 10.45 -7.70
N LEU A 166 -14.34 9.47 -8.00
CA LEU A 166 -14.37 8.14 -7.37
C LEU A 166 -14.07 8.20 -5.86
N ILE A 167 -13.36 9.24 -5.43
CA ILE A 167 -12.95 9.47 -4.05
C ILE A 167 -13.51 10.81 -3.59
N PRO A 168 -14.34 10.85 -2.54
CA PRO A 168 -14.93 12.08 -2.04
C PRO A 168 -13.88 13.09 -1.57
N ALA A 169 -14.12 14.39 -1.76
CA ALA A 169 -13.19 15.44 -1.30
C ALA A 169 -12.97 15.47 0.23
N ALA A 170 -13.92 14.92 1.01
CA ALA A 170 -13.83 14.79 2.46
C ALA A 170 -13.09 13.51 2.92
N TYR A 171 -12.51 12.77 1.98
CA TYR A 171 -11.72 11.58 2.23
C TYR A 171 -10.58 11.84 3.23
N ASP A 172 -10.36 10.89 4.14
CA ASP A 172 -9.29 10.93 5.15
C ASP A 172 -8.63 9.54 5.25
N PRO A 173 -7.43 9.35 4.68
CA PRO A 173 -6.73 8.06 4.70
C PRO A 173 -6.44 7.57 6.11
N LEU A 174 -6.17 8.49 7.04
CA LEU A 174 -5.84 8.15 8.40
C LEU A 174 -7.05 7.56 9.13
N LYS A 175 -8.23 8.15 8.93
CA LYS A 175 -9.48 7.62 9.51
C LYS A 175 -9.84 6.26 8.95
N GLU A 176 -9.65 6.04 7.65
CA GLU A 176 -9.88 4.73 7.03
C GLU A 176 -8.98 3.65 7.63
N LEU A 177 -7.65 3.87 7.63
CA LEU A 177 -6.69 2.92 8.17
C LEU A 177 -6.99 2.61 9.64
N GLN A 178 -7.29 3.63 10.46
CA GLN A 178 -7.69 3.44 11.86
C GLN A 178 -9.00 2.63 11.99
N PHE A 179 -9.98 2.89 11.13
CA PHE A 179 -11.24 2.15 11.12
C PHE A 179 -11.01 0.68 10.78
N MET A 180 -10.24 0.39 9.73
CA MET A 180 -9.89 -0.96 9.32
C MET A 180 -9.11 -1.71 10.40
N MET A 181 -8.16 -1.05 11.09
CA MET A 181 -7.41 -1.66 12.19
C MET A 181 -8.30 -2.16 13.32
N ARG A 182 -9.44 -1.51 13.58
CA ARG A 182 -10.44 -2.02 14.55
C ARG A 182 -11.05 -3.33 14.08
N GLY A 183 -11.28 -3.50 12.78
CA GLY A 183 -11.78 -4.73 12.16
C GLY A 183 -10.73 -5.84 12.18
N ILE A 184 -9.52 -5.55 11.70
CA ILE A 184 -8.37 -6.47 11.74
C ILE A 184 -8.16 -7.02 13.15
N SER A 185 -8.14 -6.15 14.17
CA SER A 185 -7.93 -6.54 15.57
C SER A 185 -9.00 -7.52 16.10
N ARG A 186 -10.21 -7.51 15.52
CA ARG A 186 -11.30 -8.44 15.87
C ARG A 186 -11.19 -9.74 15.08
N ILE A 187 -10.87 -9.66 13.79
CA ILE A 187 -10.72 -10.82 12.91
C ILE A 187 -9.52 -11.67 13.33
N MET A 188 -8.43 -11.06 13.79
CA MET A 188 -7.26 -11.73 14.36
C MET A 188 -7.58 -12.61 15.58
N GLN A 189 -8.74 -12.43 16.23
CA GLN A 189 -9.18 -13.26 17.37
C GLN A 189 -9.90 -14.54 16.95
N ILE A 190 -10.15 -14.72 15.65
CA ILE A 190 -10.78 -15.93 15.11
C ILE A 190 -9.77 -17.08 15.15
N PRO A 191 -10.14 -18.26 15.67
CA PRO A 191 -9.27 -19.43 15.66
C PRO A 191 -8.78 -19.78 14.25
N GLY A 192 -7.46 -19.90 14.09
CA GLY A 192 -6.81 -20.18 12.82
C GLY A 192 -6.24 -18.94 12.11
N ALA A 193 -6.43 -17.73 12.66
CA ALA A 193 -5.70 -16.55 12.20
C ALA A 193 -4.20 -16.78 12.36
N VAL A 194 -3.45 -16.60 11.27
CA VAL A 194 -2.00 -16.75 11.21
C VAL A 194 -1.33 -15.41 11.51
N CYS A 195 -1.68 -14.38 10.72
CA CYS A 195 -1.16 -13.03 10.88
C CYS A 195 -2.04 -11.99 10.19
N TYR A 196 -1.87 -10.75 10.62
CA TYR A 196 -2.21 -9.57 9.85
C TYR A 196 -1.21 -9.40 8.71
N PHE A 197 -1.73 -9.01 7.55
CA PHE A 197 -0.95 -8.65 6.39
C PHE A 197 -1.48 -7.34 5.79
N ASN A 198 -0.61 -6.35 5.61
CA ASN A 198 -0.88 -5.15 4.83
C ASN A 198 -0.14 -5.25 3.49
N PRO A 199 -0.85 -5.51 2.37
CA PRO A 199 -0.22 -5.57 1.05
C PRO A 199 0.42 -4.26 0.62
N GLY A 200 -0.27 -3.12 0.85
CA GLY A 200 0.20 -1.80 0.44
C GLY A 200 1.41 -1.32 1.23
N GLY A 201 1.56 -1.79 2.47
CA GLY A 201 2.71 -1.49 3.34
C GLY A 201 3.81 -2.54 3.39
N GLU A 202 3.59 -3.72 2.79
CA GLU A 202 4.44 -4.89 2.96
C GLU A 202 4.69 -5.23 4.44
N VAL A 203 3.64 -5.11 5.28
CA VAL A 203 3.72 -5.34 6.73
C VAL A 203 3.09 -6.69 7.09
N LEU A 204 3.81 -7.49 7.87
CA LEU A 204 3.29 -8.69 8.50
C LEU A 204 3.36 -8.55 10.02
N ALA A 205 2.31 -8.98 10.71
CA ALA A 205 2.33 -9.03 12.16
C ALA A 205 1.51 -10.22 12.66
N ASP A 206 2.11 -11.04 13.52
CA ASP A 206 1.34 -11.99 14.32
C ASP A 206 0.46 -11.25 15.36
N GLU A 207 -0.40 -11.99 16.06
CA GLU A 207 -1.29 -11.39 17.07
C GLU A 207 -0.52 -10.59 18.14
N SER A 208 0.66 -11.07 18.54
CA SER A 208 1.45 -10.48 19.61
C SER A 208 2.11 -9.17 19.19
N THR A 209 2.70 -9.12 18.00
CA THR A 209 3.32 -7.95 17.39
C THR A 209 2.27 -6.91 17.05
N LEU A 210 1.15 -7.31 16.43
CA LEU A 210 0.04 -6.40 16.14
C LEU A 210 -0.48 -5.73 17.41
N ARG A 211 -0.76 -6.53 18.44
CA ARG A 211 -1.28 -6.00 19.71
C ARG A 211 -0.28 -5.07 20.39
N ARG A 212 1.01 -5.40 20.36
CA ARG A 212 2.06 -4.55 20.93
C ARG A 212 2.16 -3.22 20.20
N GLY A 213 2.23 -3.23 18.85
CA GLY A 213 2.31 -2.02 18.04
C GLY A 213 1.09 -1.11 18.24
N LEU A 214 -0.11 -1.68 18.23
CA LEU A 214 -1.34 -0.91 18.49
C LEU A 214 -1.38 -0.31 19.90
N ASN A 215 -0.94 -1.04 20.92
CA ASN A 215 -0.89 -0.52 22.30
C ASN A 215 0.17 0.58 22.45
N GLU A 216 1.31 0.45 21.79
CA GLU A 216 2.37 1.45 21.82
C GLU A 216 1.89 2.76 21.18
N ALA A 217 1.32 2.68 19.98
CA ALA A 217 0.73 3.81 19.29
C ALA A 217 -0.35 4.51 20.14
N TRP A 218 -1.23 3.72 20.76
CA TRP A 218 -2.25 4.23 21.69
C TRP A 218 -1.63 4.97 22.89
N ASN A 219 -0.63 4.39 23.53
CA ASN A 219 0.04 4.99 24.70
C ASN A 219 0.80 6.28 24.36
N LEU A 220 1.30 6.38 23.12
CA LEU A 220 2.01 7.55 22.63
C LEU A 220 1.08 8.60 21.99
N GLU A 221 -0.23 8.33 21.94
CA GLU A 221 -1.24 9.16 21.27
C GLU A 221 -0.87 9.45 19.80
N ARG A 222 -0.33 8.45 19.11
CA ARG A 222 0.09 8.53 17.71
C ARG A 222 -0.64 7.48 16.87
N PRO A 223 -0.78 7.71 15.56
CA PRO A 223 -1.23 6.65 14.66
C PRO A 223 -0.25 5.45 14.68
N PRO A 224 -0.74 4.20 14.55
CA PRO A 224 0.11 3.00 14.51
C PRO A 224 0.76 2.82 13.13
N VAL A 225 1.59 3.78 12.73
CA VAL A 225 2.17 3.84 11.38
C VAL A 225 3.06 2.64 11.07
N GLU A 226 3.68 2.05 12.09
CA GLU A 226 4.47 0.83 11.99
C GLU A 226 3.64 -0.39 11.61
N MET A 227 2.31 -0.36 11.80
CA MET A 227 1.40 -1.40 11.34
C MET A 227 0.96 -1.16 9.89
N TRP A 228 1.22 0.02 9.32
CA TRP A 228 0.79 0.37 7.96
C TRP A 228 1.96 0.48 6.99
N THR A 229 3.16 0.70 7.51
CA THR A 229 4.35 0.95 6.71
C THR A 229 5.52 0.14 7.22
N ASN A 230 6.29 -0.43 6.30
CA ASN A 230 7.50 -1.15 6.63
C ASN A 230 8.74 -0.26 6.46
N VAL A 231 9.84 -0.60 7.14
CA VAL A 231 11.18 -0.08 6.84
C VAL A 231 12.05 -1.25 6.42
N ARG A 232 12.55 -1.19 5.19
CA ARG A 232 13.30 -2.30 4.58
C ARG A 232 14.78 -1.96 4.49
N ILE A 233 15.63 -2.97 4.40
CA ILE A 233 17.07 -2.79 4.20
C ILE A 233 17.57 -3.61 3.02
N PHE A 234 18.40 -2.98 2.20
CA PHE A 234 19.02 -3.59 1.03
C PHE A 234 20.52 -3.31 1.05
N ASN A 235 21.31 -4.35 0.78
CA ASN A 235 22.73 -4.19 0.51
C ASN A 235 22.90 -3.90 -0.99
N LEU A 236 23.39 -2.70 -1.30
CA LEU A 236 23.71 -2.32 -2.68
C LEU A 236 25.12 -2.77 -3.06
N ASP A 237 25.49 -2.60 -4.33
CA ASP A 237 26.84 -2.89 -4.79
C ASP A 237 27.90 -2.07 -4.03
N GLY A 238 28.95 -2.75 -3.58
CA GLY A 238 30.04 -2.14 -2.81
C GLY A 238 29.66 -1.90 -1.34
N PRO A 239 30.06 -0.77 -0.75
CA PRO A 239 29.84 -0.49 0.68
C PRO A 239 28.52 0.26 0.99
N TRP A 240 27.62 0.36 0.01
CA TRP A 240 26.40 1.16 0.10
C TRP A 240 25.22 0.34 0.62
N ILE A 241 24.40 0.99 1.44
CA ILE A 241 23.16 0.44 1.98
C ILE A 241 22.03 1.38 1.57
N LEU A 242 20.92 0.80 1.13
CA LEU A 242 19.64 1.47 0.99
C LEU A 242 18.74 1.01 2.13
N MET A 243 18.11 1.97 2.81
CA MET A 243 16.94 1.72 3.62
C MET A 243 15.79 2.54 3.09
N ASP A 244 14.59 2.00 3.09
CA ASP A 244 13.42 2.74 2.62
C ASP A 244 12.21 2.49 3.51
N THR A 245 11.21 3.34 3.36
CA THR A 245 9.85 3.04 3.78
C THR A 245 9.06 2.44 2.61
N VAL A 246 8.06 1.63 2.94
CA VAL A 246 7.00 1.23 2.01
C VAL A 246 5.66 1.40 2.67
N GLY A 247 4.72 1.97 1.91
CA GLY A 247 3.31 2.05 2.28
C GLY A 247 2.81 3.45 2.55
N MET A 248 3.66 4.47 2.45
CA MET A 248 3.24 5.87 2.63
C MET A 248 2.20 6.33 1.60
N GLY A 249 2.14 5.69 0.43
CA GLY A 249 1.09 5.94 -0.56
C GLY A 249 -0.33 5.68 -0.03
N GLN A 250 -0.51 4.83 0.98
CA GLN A 250 -1.81 4.66 1.65
C GLN A 250 -2.25 5.97 2.32
N LEU A 251 -1.29 6.80 2.74
CA LEU A 251 -1.48 8.07 3.42
C LEU A 251 -1.27 9.27 2.47
N ASP A 252 -1.28 9.02 1.15
CA ASP A 252 -1.08 10.04 0.12
C ASP A 252 0.23 10.82 0.29
N CYS A 253 1.26 10.14 0.80
CA CYS A 253 2.60 10.68 1.00
C CYS A 253 3.63 9.86 0.20
N PRO A 254 4.72 10.47 -0.29
CA PRO A 254 5.82 9.72 -0.87
C PRO A 254 6.53 8.89 0.21
N ASP A 255 7.07 7.74 -0.20
CA ASP A 255 7.93 6.94 0.67
C ASP A 255 9.29 7.64 0.87
N LEU A 256 10.01 7.29 1.93
CA LEU A 256 11.31 7.85 2.24
C LEU A 256 12.41 6.83 1.94
N GLU A 257 13.49 7.26 1.31
CA GLU A 257 14.69 6.45 1.11
C GLU A 257 15.88 7.07 1.83
N ALA A 258 16.83 6.25 2.27
CA ALA A 258 18.10 6.69 2.82
C ALA A 258 19.23 5.85 2.22
N VAL A 259 20.16 6.52 1.54
CA VAL A 259 21.36 5.90 0.99
C VAL A 259 22.57 6.33 1.79
N PHE A 260 23.29 5.36 2.36
CA PHE A 260 24.43 5.63 3.23
C PHE A 260 25.52 4.57 3.12
N HIS A 261 26.74 4.96 3.48
CA HIS A 261 27.89 4.05 3.52
C HIS A 261 27.85 3.22 4.81
N ARG A 262 28.09 1.91 4.71
CA ARG A 262 28.01 0.94 5.83
C ARG A 262 28.83 1.34 7.06
N ASP A 263 29.97 1.98 6.86
CA ASP A 263 30.87 2.38 7.94
C ASP A 263 30.50 3.73 8.61
N GLN A 264 29.51 4.46 8.09
CA GLN A 264 29.14 5.78 8.63
C GLN A 264 28.03 5.72 9.68
N LEU A 265 27.04 4.84 9.48
CA LEU A 265 25.83 4.79 10.30
C LEU A 265 25.39 3.35 10.57
N GLN A 266 24.80 3.13 11.74
CA GLN A 266 24.14 1.87 12.05
C GLN A 266 22.71 1.88 11.48
N PRO A 267 22.20 0.75 10.94
CA PRO A 267 20.84 0.66 10.41
C PRO A 267 19.75 1.19 11.35
N ALA A 268 19.82 0.88 12.64
CA ALA A 268 18.85 1.37 13.64
C ALA A 268 18.79 2.91 13.75
N GLN A 269 19.90 3.61 13.48
CA GLN A 269 19.91 5.08 13.46
C GLN A 269 19.19 5.63 12.24
N VAL A 270 19.31 4.94 11.10
CA VAL A 270 18.67 5.32 9.84
C VAL A 270 17.18 4.98 9.88
N GLU A 271 16.80 3.82 10.43
CA GLU A 271 15.40 3.47 10.71
C GLU A 271 14.73 4.52 11.58
N ALA A 272 15.35 4.92 12.69
CA ALA A 272 14.79 5.95 13.57
C ALA A 272 14.61 7.30 12.85
N PHE A 273 15.54 7.64 11.94
CA PHE A 273 15.44 8.83 11.10
C PHE A 273 14.25 8.75 10.13
N LEU A 274 14.13 7.64 9.38
CA LEU A 274 13.03 7.40 8.44
C LEU A 274 11.67 7.41 9.16
N ARG A 275 11.54 6.70 10.28
CA ARG A 275 10.30 6.68 11.09
C ARG A 275 9.92 8.08 11.61
N SER A 276 10.91 8.89 11.97
CA SER A 276 10.69 10.29 12.39
C SER A 276 10.20 11.15 11.22
N GLY A 277 10.80 10.99 10.03
CA GLY A 277 10.38 11.68 8.80
C GLY A 277 8.95 11.32 8.41
N THR A 278 8.62 10.03 8.39
CA THR A 278 7.26 9.52 8.19
C THR A 278 6.27 10.15 9.17
N GLY A 279 6.62 10.21 10.46
CA GLY A 279 5.79 10.86 11.48
C GLY A 279 5.55 12.34 11.20
N LEU A 280 6.56 13.06 10.69
CA LEU A 280 6.44 14.47 10.31
C LEU A 280 5.53 14.67 9.10
N GLN A 281 5.64 13.84 8.06
CA GLN A 281 4.75 13.87 6.89
C GLN A 281 3.29 13.70 7.33
N ILE A 282 3.02 12.73 8.19
CA ILE A 282 1.64 12.41 8.61
C ILE A 282 1.07 13.48 9.56
N GLN A 283 1.84 13.95 10.53
CA GLN A 283 1.33 14.85 11.57
C GLN A 283 1.26 16.31 11.15
N ASN A 284 2.22 16.75 10.32
CA ASN A 284 2.38 18.15 9.95
C ASN A 284 2.13 18.41 8.47
N ALA A 285 1.71 17.39 7.70
CA ALA A 285 1.66 17.47 6.23
C ALA A 285 2.99 18.00 5.67
N ALA A 286 4.11 17.54 6.25
CA ALA A 286 5.43 18.00 5.84
C ALA A 286 5.67 17.56 4.39
N ASP A 287 5.91 18.54 3.54
CA ASP A 287 6.33 18.34 2.17
C ASP A 287 7.85 18.55 2.11
N PHE A 288 8.57 17.53 1.66
CA PHE A 288 10.03 17.56 1.57
C PHE A 288 10.42 17.80 0.11
N SER A 289 11.19 18.85 -0.13
CA SER A 289 11.61 19.23 -1.48
C SER A 289 13.09 18.97 -1.74
N ASP A 290 13.46 18.98 -3.02
CA ASP A 290 14.86 18.91 -3.47
C ASP A 290 15.75 19.91 -2.71
N GLY A 291 16.79 19.38 -2.05
CA GLY A 291 17.76 20.18 -1.31
C GLY A 291 17.40 20.51 0.13
N ASP A 292 16.21 20.13 0.62
CA ASP A 292 15.87 20.23 2.04
C ASP A 292 16.88 19.48 2.90
N VAL A 293 17.09 19.97 4.12
CA VAL A 293 18.04 19.39 5.06
C VAL A 293 17.38 18.98 6.38
N ALA A 294 17.80 17.84 6.91
CA ALA A 294 17.32 17.33 8.18
C ALA A 294 18.48 16.85 9.06
N GLU A 295 18.41 17.15 10.35
CA GLU A 295 19.38 16.64 11.33
C GLU A 295 19.02 15.21 11.73
N GLY A 296 19.95 14.28 11.53
CA GLY A 296 19.86 12.91 11.99
C GLY A 296 20.53 12.71 13.35
N SER A 297 20.55 11.46 13.82
CA SER A 297 21.26 11.12 15.04
C SER A 297 22.77 11.38 14.93
N ALA A 298 23.44 11.63 16.07
CA ALA A 298 24.88 11.86 16.14
C ALA A 298 25.40 13.07 15.31
N GLY A 299 24.53 14.05 15.04
CA GLY A 299 24.91 15.31 14.38
C GLY A 299 25.14 15.18 12.87
N VAL A 300 24.69 14.07 12.26
CA VAL A 300 24.72 13.94 10.80
C VAL A 300 23.63 14.81 10.17
N VAL A 301 23.92 15.37 9.00
CA VAL A 301 22.96 16.17 8.23
C VAL A 301 22.62 15.42 6.96
N TRP A 302 21.33 15.18 6.76
CA TRP A 302 20.78 14.58 5.55
C TRP A 302 20.32 15.68 4.59
N ARG A 303 20.39 15.40 3.29
CA ARG A 303 19.86 16.23 2.21
C ARG A 303 18.85 15.42 1.40
N ALA A 304 17.68 16.00 1.16
CA ALA A 304 16.60 15.41 0.39
C ALA A 304 16.80 15.54 -1.12
N ILE A 305 16.29 14.55 -1.86
CA ILE A 305 16.21 14.48 -3.31
C ILE A 305 14.84 13.87 -3.66
N GLU A 306 14.00 14.59 -4.38
CA GLU A 306 12.73 14.10 -4.90
C GLU A 306 12.95 13.17 -6.10
N CYS A 307 12.33 12.00 -6.06
CA CYS A 307 12.53 10.95 -7.05
C CYS A 307 11.17 10.42 -7.53
N GLU A 308 10.95 10.37 -8.84
CA GLU A 308 9.74 9.77 -9.43
C GLU A 308 9.68 8.26 -9.19
N GLU A 309 10.84 7.62 -9.19
CA GLU A 309 10.99 6.19 -8.96
C GLU A 309 11.96 5.93 -7.79
N GLY A 310 11.55 5.05 -6.89
CA GLY A 310 12.40 4.46 -5.86
C GLY A 310 13.51 3.58 -6.45
N LEU A 311 14.57 3.35 -5.66
CA LEU A 311 15.69 2.48 -5.99
C LEU A 311 15.37 0.99 -5.84
N SER A 312 14.23 0.66 -5.26
CA SER A 312 13.78 -0.68 -4.93
C SER A 312 12.35 -0.88 -5.40
N ASP A 313 11.99 -2.11 -5.73
CA ASP A 313 10.60 -2.47 -5.98
C ASP A 313 9.74 -2.32 -4.71
N PRO A 314 8.45 -1.98 -4.83
CA PRO A 314 7.75 -1.65 -6.07
C PRO A 314 8.00 -0.20 -6.54
N PRO A 315 7.74 0.13 -7.82
CA PRO A 315 7.89 1.49 -8.34
C PRO A 315 6.92 2.44 -7.62
N ARG A 316 7.47 3.55 -7.11
CA ARG A 316 6.75 4.56 -6.34
C ARG A 316 7.57 5.84 -6.22
N GLU A 317 6.89 6.96 -6.01
CA GLU A 317 7.54 8.23 -5.70
C GLU A 317 8.19 8.17 -4.32
N THR A 318 9.39 8.75 -4.22
CA THR A 318 10.16 8.77 -2.98
C THR A 318 10.87 10.09 -2.74
N VAL A 319 11.14 10.39 -1.47
CA VAL A 319 12.11 11.39 -1.05
C VAL A 319 13.36 10.68 -0.55
N ARG A 320 14.45 10.80 -1.31
CA ARG A 320 15.72 10.15 -1.03
C ARG A 320 16.65 11.05 -0.23
N TRP A 321 17.07 10.56 0.92
CA TRP A 321 17.99 11.22 1.81
C TRP A 321 19.40 10.67 1.65
N VAL A 322 20.35 11.59 1.44
CA VAL A 322 21.79 11.29 1.39
C VAL A 322 22.53 12.14 2.40
N LEU A 323 23.65 11.63 2.91
CA LEU A 323 24.47 12.41 3.84
C LEU A 323 25.09 13.61 3.13
N ASN A 324 24.93 14.79 3.73
CA ASN A 324 25.47 16.03 3.19
C ASN A 324 27.00 16.07 3.25
N GLU A 325 27.59 15.32 4.19
CA GLU A 325 29.05 15.17 4.36
C GLU A 325 29.48 13.69 4.33
N GLY A 326 30.68 13.43 3.84
CA GLY A 326 31.28 12.09 3.77
C GLY A 326 31.37 11.53 2.35
N PRO A 327 31.61 10.21 2.19
CA PRO A 327 31.58 9.52 0.91
C PRO A 327 30.27 9.82 0.18
N GLN A 328 30.34 10.12 -1.11
CA GLN A 328 29.17 10.40 -1.93
C GLN A 328 28.69 9.12 -2.61
N PRO A 329 27.39 8.83 -2.62
CA PRO A 329 26.83 7.72 -3.38
C PRO A 329 27.20 7.82 -4.87
N PRO A 330 27.33 6.69 -5.59
CA PRO A 330 27.43 6.69 -7.05
C PRO A 330 26.27 7.45 -7.69
N GLU A 331 26.52 8.12 -8.82
CA GLU A 331 25.51 8.92 -9.54
C GLU A 331 24.26 8.10 -9.91
N THR A 332 24.41 6.80 -10.14
CA THR A 332 23.30 5.89 -10.41
C THR A 332 22.27 5.82 -9.28
N LEU A 333 22.65 6.15 -8.05
CA LEU A 333 21.77 6.20 -6.87
C LEU A 333 21.20 7.61 -6.61
N LEU A 334 21.60 8.61 -7.40
CA LEU A 334 21.28 10.03 -7.19
C LEU A 334 20.33 10.61 -8.25
N LYS A 335 19.75 9.78 -9.11
CA LYS A 335 18.77 10.23 -10.11
C LYS A 335 17.56 10.87 -9.42
N SER A 336 17.25 12.11 -9.79
CA SER A 336 16.11 12.89 -9.29
C SER A 336 15.04 13.06 -10.37
N LYS A 337 13.85 13.47 -9.93
CA LYS A 337 12.70 13.85 -10.78
C LYS A 337 13.04 14.94 -11.82
N THR A 338 13.99 15.81 -11.48
CA THR A 338 14.43 16.95 -12.31
C THR A 338 15.42 16.60 -13.42
N VAL A 339 15.97 15.38 -13.46
CA VAL A 339 16.93 14.94 -14.49
C VAL A 339 16.28 13.89 -15.41
N THR A 340 15.07 14.14 -15.88
CA THR A 340 14.70 13.66 -17.21
C THR A 340 15.45 14.56 -18.18
N GLU A 341 16.63 14.11 -18.61
CA GLU A 341 17.35 14.76 -19.69
C GLU A 341 16.39 14.94 -20.86
N ASP A 342 16.19 16.20 -21.28
CA ASP A 342 15.83 16.59 -22.63
C ASP A 342 16.90 16.06 -23.61
N TYR A 343 17.04 14.74 -23.71
CA TYR A 343 17.74 14.08 -24.79
C TYR A 343 16.75 13.98 -25.96
N ASP A 344 16.34 15.15 -26.43
CA ASP A 344 15.80 15.31 -27.78
C ASP A 344 16.83 14.71 -28.72
N GLY A 345 16.39 13.69 -29.45
CA GLY A 345 17.23 12.82 -30.24
C GLY A 345 18.29 13.58 -31.03
N PHE A 346 19.53 13.11 -30.94
CA PHE A 346 20.51 13.35 -31.98
C PHE A 346 19.95 12.72 -33.26
N ASP A 347 19.28 13.52 -34.09
CA ASP A 347 18.89 13.15 -35.44
C ASP A 347 20.13 13.31 -36.35
N PRO A 348 20.74 12.21 -36.82
CA PRO A 348 21.89 12.28 -37.73
C PRO A 348 21.56 12.91 -39.09
N ASP A 349 20.28 13.18 -39.39
CA ASP A 349 19.83 13.81 -40.63
C ASP A 349 19.88 15.36 -40.61
N ASP A 350 20.20 15.98 -39.46
CA ASP A 350 20.31 17.46 -39.34
C ASP A 350 21.66 18.03 -39.85
N LEU A 351 22.47 17.21 -40.54
CA LEU A 351 23.63 17.65 -41.31
C LEU A 351 23.24 17.97 -42.77
N GLY A 352 22.27 18.88 -42.91
CA GLY A 352 21.80 19.40 -44.20
C GLY A 352 22.50 20.70 -44.62
N GLU A 353 23.38 20.59 -45.62
CA GLU A 353 23.79 21.62 -46.59
C GLU A 353 24.42 22.94 -46.07
N MET A 354 25.76 22.97 -46.01
CA MET A 354 26.49 24.24 -46.16
C MET A 354 26.65 24.58 -47.66
N PRO A 355 26.25 25.79 -48.11
CA PRO A 355 26.54 26.22 -49.47
C PRO A 355 28.02 26.60 -49.61
N TYR A 356 28.62 26.17 -50.72
CA TYR A 356 29.98 26.53 -51.17
C TYR A 356 30.13 28.02 -51.50
#